data_AF-A0A4Z1R5D9-F1
#
_entry.id   AF-A0A4Z1R5D9-F1
#
_cell.length_a   1.000
_cell.length_b   1.000
_cell.length_c   1.000
_cell.angle_alpha   90.00
_cell.angle_beta   90.00
_cell.angle_gamma   90.00
#
_symmetry.space_group_name_H-M   'P 1'
#
loop_
_entity.id
_entity.type
_entity.pdbx_description
1 polymer ?
#
loop_
_entity_poly.entity_id
_entity_poly.type
_entity_poly.pdbx_seq_one_letter_code
_entity_poly.pdbx_strand_id
1 'polypeptide(L)'
;MAEDPPTLAQPALPPDVDVSVQDPLPILRPIEPVPALTVASAPTAPPPPAGRAGLVALLRSGALRPASGRDLSHWKTRHAANNPRGVGKRFDEWARGMPAYVVVGDVQIPEGLAGADAVIFILGEKAPFPAGNPGHSAILDPVSGSCMGMICGMLMQD
;
A
#
# COMPACT_ATOMS: atom_id res chain seq x y z
N MET A 1 49.17 39.00 -8.00
CA MET A 1 49.22 37.56 -8.36
C MET A 1 47.94 36.94 -7.84
N ALA A 2 46.98 36.74 -8.73
CA ALA A 2 45.80 35.92 -8.51
C ALA A 2 45.36 35.48 -9.91
N GLU A 3 45.42 34.18 -10.11
CA GLU A 3 45.17 33.45 -11.34
C GLU A 3 43.75 33.68 -11.86
N ASP A 4 43.67 33.83 -13.18
CA ASP A 4 42.45 33.80 -13.99
C ASP A 4 41.86 32.37 -14.00
N PRO A 5 40.55 32.16 -13.74
CA PRO A 5 39.94 30.85 -13.85
C PRO A 5 39.73 30.44 -15.33
N PRO A 6 39.95 29.15 -15.68
CA PRO A 6 39.95 28.72 -17.08
C PRO A 6 38.57 28.81 -17.74
N THR A 7 38.54 29.48 -18.90
CA THR A 7 37.46 29.47 -19.88
C THR A 7 37.13 28.04 -20.31
N LEU A 8 35.89 27.60 -20.05
CA LEU A 8 35.32 26.44 -20.70
C LEU A 8 34.86 26.83 -22.11
N ALA A 9 35.49 26.22 -23.10
CA ALA A 9 35.16 26.35 -24.51
C ALA A 9 33.69 25.98 -24.77
N GLN A 10 32.94 26.91 -25.38
CA GLN A 10 31.61 26.64 -25.91
C GLN A 10 31.74 25.81 -27.20
N PRO A 11 30.91 24.77 -27.41
CA PRO A 11 30.85 24.08 -28.70
C PRO A 11 30.34 25.02 -29.79
N ALA A 12 31.06 25.07 -30.91
CA ALA A 12 30.69 25.84 -32.09
C ALA A 12 29.34 25.38 -32.66
N LEU A 13 28.45 26.34 -32.91
CA LEU A 13 27.22 26.14 -33.68
C LEU A 13 27.56 25.91 -35.15
N PRO A 14 26.95 24.93 -35.84
CA PRO A 14 27.08 24.81 -37.29
C PRO A 14 26.35 25.95 -38.02
N PRO A 15 26.83 26.37 -39.20
CA PRO A 15 26.29 27.52 -39.94
C PRO A 15 24.90 27.23 -40.55
N ASP A 16 24.15 28.32 -40.66
CA ASP A 16 22.83 28.49 -41.26
C ASP A 16 22.50 27.52 -42.41
N VAL A 17 21.40 26.78 -42.23
CA VAL A 17 20.71 26.10 -43.33
C VAL A 17 19.55 26.98 -43.77
N ASP A 18 19.70 27.49 -44.99
CA ASP A 18 18.74 28.21 -45.82
C ASP A 18 17.32 27.60 -45.76
N VAL A 19 16.34 28.39 -45.28
CA VAL A 19 14.94 27.98 -45.23
C VAL A 19 14.31 28.24 -46.60
N SER A 20 14.37 27.24 -47.48
CA SER A 20 13.64 27.28 -48.75
C SER A 20 12.16 26.98 -48.51
N VAL A 21 11.35 28.03 -48.63
CA VAL A 21 9.88 27.98 -48.64
C VAL A 21 9.41 27.31 -49.92
N GLN A 22 8.94 26.06 -49.83
CA GLN A 22 7.83 25.47 -50.63
C GLN A 22 7.78 23.94 -50.46
N ASP A 23 6.89 23.44 -49.61
CA ASP A 23 6.30 22.11 -49.78
C ASP A 23 4.85 22.16 -49.26
N PRO A 24 3.82 21.88 -50.09
CA PRO A 24 2.45 21.86 -49.61
C PRO A 24 2.28 20.72 -48.59
N LEU A 25 1.66 21.05 -47.46
CA LEU A 25 1.36 20.12 -46.36
C LEU A 25 0.84 18.78 -46.89
N PRO A 26 1.43 17.63 -46.51
CA PRO A 26 0.81 16.34 -46.79
C PRO A 26 -0.53 16.30 -46.06
N ILE A 27 -1.61 16.05 -46.81
CA ILE A 27 -2.95 15.86 -46.27
C ILE A 27 -2.86 14.76 -45.19
N LEU A 28 -3.12 15.13 -43.93
CA LEU A 28 -3.16 14.18 -42.82
C LEU A 28 -4.24 13.15 -43.12
N ARG A 29 -3.84 11.91 -43.38
CA ARG A 29 -4.77 10.77 -43.41
C ARG A 29 -5.39 10.61 -42.02
N PRO A 30 -6.70 10.33 -41.91
CA PRO A 30 -7.30 9.95 -40.64
C PRO A 30 -6.56 8.73 -40.08
N ILE A 31 -6.03 8.84 -38.86
CA ILE A 31 -5.49 7.69 -38.12
C ILE A 31 -6.69 6.79 -37.82
N GLU A 32 -6.74 5.60 -38.43
CA GLU A 32 -7.75 4.60 -38.08
C GLU A 32 -7.56 4.22 -36.60
N PRO A 33 -8.62 4.21 -35.78
CA PRO A 33 -8.49 3.83 -34.39
C PRO A 33 -8.06 2.37 -34.31
N VAL A 34 -6.88 2.14 -33.73
CA VAL A 34 -6.42 0.79 -33.38
C VAL A 34 -7.49 0.16 -32.48
N PRO A 35 -8.02 -1.03 -32.81
CA PRO A 35 -9.00 -1.66 -31.94
C PRO A 35 -8.39 -1.85 -30.56
N ALA A 36 -9.03 -1.28 -29.55
CA ALA A 36 -8.63 -1.47 -28.17
C ALA A 36 -8.66 -2.98 -27.87
N LEU A 37 -7.50 -3.56 -27.55
CA LEU A 37 -7.43 -4.90 -27.00
C LEU A 37 -8.20 -4.87 -25.67
N THR A 38 -9.42 -5.39 -25.68
CA THR A 38 -10.21 -5.58 -24.46
C THR A 38 -9.44 -6.53 -23.56
N VAL A 39 -8.80 -5.99 -22.51
CA VAL A 39 -8.27 -6.81 -21.42
C VAL A 39 -9.49 -7.44 -20.76
N ALA A 40 -9.75 -8.71 -21.08
CA ALA A 40 -10.75 -9.48 -20.36
C ALA A 40 -10.33 -9.49 -18.88
N SER A 41 -11.15 -8.88 -18.03
CA SER A 41 -10.94 -8.91 -16.59
C SER A 41 -10.81 -10.37 -16.16
N ALA A 42 -9.68 -10.71 -15.53
CA ALA A 42 -9.49 -12.05 -14.98
C ALA A 42 -10.68 -12.41 -14.06
N PRO A 43 -11.13 -13.67 -14.05
CA PRO A 43 -12.21 -14.08 -13.16
C PRO A 43 -11.80 -13.79 -11.72
N THR A 44 -12.61 -13.01 -11.00
CA THR A 44 -12.44 -12.72 -9.59
C THR A 44 -12.36 -14.05 -8.84
N ALA A 45 -11.25 -14.30 -8.15
CA ALA A 45 -11.12 -15.48 -7.31
C ALA A 45 -12.29 -15.53 -6.31
N PRO A 46 -12.82 -16.73 -5.99
CA PRO A 46 -13.89 -16.84 -5.01
C PRO A 46 -13.43 -16.25 -3.67
N PRO A 47 -14.32 -15.61 -2.90
CA PRO A 47 -13.97 -15.04 -1.61
C PRO A 47 -13.44 -16.14 -0.67
N PRO A 48 -12.53 -15.78 0.25
CA PRO A 48 -11.99 -16.75 1.19
C PRO A 48 -13.11 -17.33 2.07
N PRO A 49 -12.96 -18.57 2.57
CA PRO A 49 -13.87 -19.12 3.56
C PRO A 49 -14.01 -18.17 4.75
N ALA A 50 -15.18 -18.14 5.39
CA ALA A 50 -15.41 -17.29 6.55
C ALA A 50 -14.59 -17.72 7.78
N GLY A 51 -14.38 -16.79 8.70
CA GLY A 51 -13.81 -16.98 10.02
C GLY A 51 -12.38 -17.52 9.99
N ARG A 52 -12.08 -18.37 10.97
CA ARG A 52 -10.77 -19.02 11.12
C ARG A 52 -10.33 -19.80 9.89
N ALA A 53 -11.26 -20.42 9.16
CA ALA A 53 -10.91 -21.19 7.96
C ALA A 53 -10.28 -20.30 6.87
N GLY A 54 -10.80 -19.08 6.70
CA GLY A 54 -10.21 -18.09 5.79
C GLY A 54 -8.82 -17.64 6.21
N LEU A 55 -8.61 -17.39 7.50
CA LEU A 55 -7.28 -17.04 8.04
C LEU A 55 -6.26 -18.15 7.76
N VAL A 56 -6.63 -19.41 7.97
CA VAL A 56 -5.77 -20.56 7.68
C VAL A 56 -5.45 -20.65 6.18
N ALA A 57 -6.42 -20.39 5.31
CA ALA A 57 -6.19 -20.37 3.87
C ALA A 57 -5.20 -19.27 3.46
N LEU A 58 -5.33 -18.07 4.02
CA LEU A 58 -4.43 -16.94 3.75
C LEU A 58 -3.02 -17.14 4.31
N LEU A 59 -2.90 -17.80 5.46
CA LEU A 59 -1.60 -18.21 6.00
C LEU A 59 -0.92 -19.25 5.10
N ARG A 60 -1.68 -20.23 4.60
CA ARG A 60 -1.15 -21.27 3.71
C ARG A 60 -0.73 -20.72 2.35
N SER A 61 -1.45 -19.73 1.82
CA SER A 61 -1.09 -19.08 0.56
C SER A 61 0.07 -18.08 0.68
N GLY A 62 0.50 -17.76 1.90
CA GLY A 62 1.54 -16.75 2.17
C GLY A 62 1.04 -15.30 2.04
N ALA A 63 -0.26 -15.10 1.84
CA ALA A 63 -0.86 -13.76 1.82
C ALA A 63 -0.88 -13.12 3.22
N LEU A 64 -0.90 -13.96 4.26
CA LEU A 64 -0.61 -13.59 5.64
C LEU A 64 0.61 -14.32 6.17
N ARG A 65 1.34 -13.67 7.07
CA ARG A 65 2.30 -14.33 7.96
C ARG A 65 1.99 -14.02 9.43
N PRO A 66 2.39 -14.87 10.39
CA PRO A 66 2.36 -14.49 11.79
C PRO A 66 3.13 -13.18 12.03
N ALA A 67 2.56 -12.30 12.85
CA ALA A 67 3.25 -11.11 13.31
C ALA A 67 4.21 -11.44 14.44
N SER A 68 5.36 -10.77 14.42
CA SER A 68 6.31 -10.75 15.52
C SER A 68 6.01 -9.59 16.47
N GLY A 69 6.57 -9.63 17.68
CA GLY A 69 6.51 -8.49 18.60
C GLY A 69 7.11 -7.22 18.00
N ARG A 70 8.09 -7.35 17.09
CA ARG A 70 8.72 -6.22 16.39
C ARG A 70 7.74 -5.52 15.46
N ASP A 71 6.89 -6.26 14.74
CA ASP A 71 5.89 -5.69 13.84
C ASP A 71 4.92 -4.78 14.61
N LEU A 72 4.45 -5.26 15.77
CA LEU A 72 3.55 -4.49 16.63
C LEU A 72 4.27 -3.31 17.30
N SER A 73 5.49 -3.49 17.81
CA SER A 73 6.28 -2.40 18.40
C SER A 73 6.59 -1.30 17.40
N HIS A 74 6.93 -1.65 16.16
CA HIS A 74 7.16 -0.68 15.09
C HIS A 74 5.94 0.20 14.85
N TRP A 75 4.75 -0.43 14.75
CA TRP A 75 3.50 0.31 14.64
C TRP A 75 3.25 1.20 15.87
N LYS A 76 3.46 0.72 17.10
CA LYS A 76 3.30 1.53 18.32
C LYS A 76 4.21 2.76 18.34
N THR A 77 5.47 2.60 17.95
CA THR A 77 6.41 3.71 17.84
C THR A 77 5.93 4.73 16.82
N ARG A 78 5.45 4.28 15.65
CA ARG A 78 4.89 5.19 14.65
C ARG A 78 3.62 5.88 15.13
N HIS A 79 2.73 5.15 15.80
CA HIS A 79 1.52 5.69 16.37
C HIS A 79 1.81 6.80 17.39
N ALA A 80 2.76 6.56 18.30
CA ALA A 80 3.16 7.53 19.32
C ALA A 80 3.80 8.81 18.74
N ALA A 81 4.45 8.72 17.58
CA ALA A 81 4.97 9.89 16.89
C ALA A 81 3.87 10.85 16.41
N ASN A 82 2.68 10.33 16.09
CA ASN A 82 1.53 11.11 15.64
C ASN A 82 0.52 11.39 16.77
N ASN A 83 0.59 10.63 17.87
CA ASN A 83 -0.31 10.70 19.01
C ASN A 83 0.53 10.65 20.29
N PRO A 84 0.86 11.79 20.93
CA PRO A 84 1.79 11.83 22.07
C PRO A 84 1.39 10.99 23.28
N ARG A 85 0.10 10.65 23.41
CA ARG A 85 -0.39 9.73 24.45
C ARG A 85 -0.02 8.27 24.18
N GLY A 86 0.39 7.95 22.96
CA GLY A 86 0.67 6.58 22.53
C GLY A 86 -0.59 5.72 22.57
N VAL A 87 -0.39 4.43 22.82
CA VAL A 87 -1.49 3.48 23.07
C VAL A 87 -1.72 3.33 24.56
N GLY A 88 -2.99 3.26 24.96
CA GLY A 88 -3.39 3.03 26.35
C GLY A 88 -3.24 1.59 26.83
N LYS A 89 -3.40 1.39 28.13
CA LYS A 89 -3.35 0.06 28.78
C LYS A 89 -4.37 -0.91 28.21
N ARG A 90 -5.57 -0.40 27.85
CA ARG A 90 -6.63 -1.22 27.27
C ARG A 90 -6.23 -1.83 25.93
N PHE A 91 -5.58 -1.04 25.07
CA PHE A 91 -5.05 -1.55 23.80
C PHE A 91 -3.99 -2.62 24.04
N ASP A 92 -3.06 -2.40 24.97
CA ASP A 92 -1.98 -3.34 25.27
C ASP A 92 -2.48 -4.68 25.81
N GLU A 93 -3.47 -4.65 26.70
CA GLU A 93 -4.09 -5.86 27.24
C GLU A 93 -4.85 -6.62 26.16
N TRP A 94 -5.62 -5.92 25.33
CA TRP A 94 -6.30 -6.52 24.18
C TRP A 94 -5.30 -7.15 23.21
N ALA A 95 -4.28 -6.40 22.78
CA ALA A 95 -3.32 -6.87 21.80
C ALA A 95 -2.51 -8.09 22.27
N ARG A 96 -2.30 -8.24 23.59
CA ARG A 96 -1.63 -9.42 24.17
C ARG A 96 -2.47 -10.69 24.05
N GLY A 97 -3.79 -10.58 24.06
CA GLY A 97 -4.72 -11.71 23.97
C GLY A 97 -5.10 -12.10 22.54
N MET A 98 -4.69 -11.31 21.55
CA MET A 98 -5.16 -11.45 20.17
C MET A 98 -4.08 -12.03 19.26
N PRO A 99 -4.42 -12.99 18.37
CA PRO A 99 -3.51 -13.37 17.31
C PRO A 99 -3.29 -12.18 16.35
N ALA A 100 -2.05 -12.02 15.90
CA ALA A 100 -1.66 -10.94 15.01
C ALA A 100 -0.98 -11.48 13.75
N TYR A 101 -1.29 -10.87 12.61
CA TYR A 101 -0.80 -11.27 11.30
C TYR A 101 -0.34 -10.06 10.51
N VAL A 102 0.73 -10.23 9.75
CA VAL A 102 1.18 -9.23 8.78
C VAL A 102 0.60 -9.58 7.41
N VAL A 103 -0.04 -8.60 6.77
CA VAL A 103 -0.50 -8.66 5.39
C VAL A 103 0.69 -8.51 4.47
N VAL A 104 0.93 -9.51 3.61
CA VAL A 104 2.12 -9.57 2.75
C VAL A 104 1.81 -9.14 1.31
N GLY A 105 0.57 -9.35 0.86
CA GLY A 105 0.13 -8.99 -0.49
C GLY A 105 -1.39 -8.78 -0.54
N ASP A 106 -1.98 -9.05 -1.70
CA ASP A 106 -3.42 -8.88 -1.91
C ASP A 106 -4.22 -9.85 -1.02
N VAL A 107 -4.99 -9.28 -0.09
CA VAL A 107 -5.82 -10.05 0.85
C VAL A 107 -7.24 -9.53 0.80
N GLN A 108 -8.18 -10.46 0.62
CA GLN A 108 -9.58 -10.26 0.99
C GLN A 108 -9.74 -10.75 2.43
N ILE A 109 -10.23 -9.91 3.33
CA ILE A 109 -10.48 -10.30 4.72
C ILE A 109 -11.65 -11.29 4.76
N PRO A 110 -11.49 -12.45 5.43
CA PRO A 110 -12.59 -13.37 5.69
C PRO A 110 -13.73 -12.70 6.45
N GLU A 111 -14.97 -12.97 6.05
CA GLU A 111 -16.12 -12.55 6.86
C GLU A 111 -16.16 -13.28 8.20
N GLY A 112 -16.87 -12.75 9.20
CA GLY A 112 -17.09 -13.45 10.47
C GLY A 112 -15.93 -13.44 11.46
N LEU A 113 -14.95 -12.55 11.30
CA LEU A 113 -13.87 -12.34 12.28
C LEU A 113 -14.36 -11.53 13.49
N ALA A 114 -15.06 -12.22 14.39
CA ALA A 114 -15.65 -11.65 15.60
C ALA A 114 -15.41 -12.56 16.82
N GLY A 115 -15.44 -11.97 18.03
CA GLY A 115 -15.28 -12.74 19.26
C GLY A 115 -13.92 -13.43 19.32
N ALA A 116 -13.92 -14.75 19.48
CA ALA A 116 -12.69 -15.56 19.55
C ALA A 116 -11.91 -15.63 18.22
N ASP A 117 -12.55 -15.30 17.10
CA ASP A 117 -11.92 -15.31 15.77
C ASP A 117 -11.45 -13.91 15.31
N ALA A 118 -11.65 -12.87 16.12
CA ALA A 118 -11.10 -11.56 15.83
C ALA A 118 -9.56 -11.58 15.92
N VAL A 119 -8.89 -10.76 15.11
CA VAL A 119 -7.43 -10.74 15.00
C VAL A 119 -6.89 -9.31 14.85
N ILE A 120 -5.57 -9.18 14.86
CA ILE A 120 -4.88 -7.95 14.47
C ILE A 120 -4.23 -8.17 13.11
N PHE A 121 -4.59 -7.35 12.13
CA PHE A 121 -3.86 -7.24 10.88
C PHE A 121 -2.88 -6.08 10.97
N ILE A 122 -1.64 -6.30 10.56
CA ILE A 122 -0.61 -5.27 10.41
C ILE A 122 -0.26 -5.21 8.93
N LEU A 123 -0.35 -4.03 8.31
CA LEU A 123 0.00 -3.91 6.90
C LEU A 123 1.52 -4.09 6.72
N GLY A 124 1.92 -4.92 5.76
CA GLY A 124 3.30 -4.99 5.31
C GLY A 124 3.65 -3.77 4.46
N GLU A 125 4.95 -3.40 4.42
CA GLU A 125 5.43 -2.19 3.74
C GLU A 125 5.02 -2.07 2.26
N LYS A 126 4.84 -3.20 1.58
CA LYS A 126 4.49 -3.29 0.15
C LYS A 126 3.12 -3.90 -0.08
N ALA A 127 2.40 -4.24 0.99
CA ALA A 127 1.08 -4.84 0.87
C ALA A 127 0.05 -3.73 0.64
N PRO A 128 -0.88 -3.89 -0.32
CA PRO A 128 -2.00 -2.99 -0.42
C PRO A 128 -2.93 -3.14 0.78
N PHE A 129 -3.82 -2.17 0.94
CA PHE A 129 -4.86 -2.25 1.94
C PHE A 129 -5.77 -3.46 1.66
N PRO A 130 -6.02 -4.35 2.63
CA PRO A 130 -6.82 -5.54 2.42
C PRO A 130 -8.28 -5.15 2.14
N ALA A 131 -8.89 -5.84 1.18
CA ALA A 131 -10.29 -5.64 0.82
C ALA A 131 -11.23 -6.37 1.81
N GLY A 132 -12.49 -5.93 1.87
CA GLY A 132 -13.51 -6.53 2.75
C GLY A 132 -13.65 -5.86 4.11
N ASN A 133 -14.50 -6.44 4.96
CA ASN A 133 -14.82 -5.90 6.27
C ASN A 133 -13.99 -6.58 7.37
N PRO A 134 -13.20 -5.85 8.16
CA PRO A 134 -12.42 -6.42 9.26
C PRO A 134 -13.27 -6.94 10.45
N GLY A 135 -14.55 -6.63 10.52
CA GLY A 135 -15.41 -7.01 11.64
C GLY A 135 -14.91 -6.42 12.95
N HIS A 136 -14.64 -7.27 13.95
CA HIS A 136 -14.03 -6.86 15.22
C HIS A 136 -12.49 -6.93 15.21
N SER A 137 -11.88 -7.18 14.06
CA SER A 137 -10.43 -7.12 13.91
C SER A 137 -9.96 -5.68 13.75
N ALA A 138 -8.69 -5.43 14.08
CA ALA A 138 -8.04 -4.15 13.79
C ALA A 138 -7.12 -4.27 12.57
N ILE A 139 -6.97 -3.19 11.82
CA ILE A 139 -5.93 -3.03 10.80
C ILE A 139 -4.99 -1.92 11.23
N LEU A 140 -3.72 -2.28 11.44
CA LEU A 140 -2.65 -1.39 11.88
C LEU A 140 -1.77 -1.05 10.68
N ASP A 141 -1.70 0.23 10.33
CA ASP A 141 -0.80 0.71 9.28
C ASP A 141 0.51 1.22 9.89
N PRO A 142 1.64 0.51 9.74
CA PRO A 142 2.91 0.92 10.32
C PRO A 142 3.55 2.14 9.64
N VAL A 143 3.07 2.56 8.46
CA VAL A 143 3.57 3.76 7.75
C VAL A 143 2.93 5.02 8.31
N SER A 144 1.60 5.04 8.46
CA SER A 144 0.91 6.19 9.06
C SER A 144 0.81 6.11 10.59
N GLY A 145 0.99 4.95 11.19
CA GLY A 145 0.68 4.72 12.61
C GLY A 145 -0.82 4.67 12.89
N SER A 146 -1.66 4.56 11.86
CA SER A 146 -3.12 4.53 12.02
C SER A 146 -3.61 3.18 12.54
N CYS A 147 -4.71 3.21 13.28
CA CYS A 147 -5.52 2.04 13.63
C CYS A 147 -6.87 2.19 12.94
N MET A 148 -7.24 1.21 12.11
CA MET A 148 -8.47 1.19 11.34
C MET A 148 -9.35 0.00 11.73
N GLY A 149 -10.66 0.18 11.57
CA GLY A 149 -11.69 -0.77 12.00
C GLY A 149 -12.44 -0.28 13.23
N MET A 150 -13.62 -0.84 13.47
CA MET A 150 -14.52 -0.33 14.52
C MET A 150 -13.91 -0.43 15.93
N ILE A 151 -13.06 -1.44 16.16
CA ILE A 151 -12.49 -1.68 17.49
C ILE A 151 -11.45 -0.63 17.88
N CYS A 152 -10.79 0.01 16.91
CA CYS A 152 -9.79 1.05 17.16
C CYS A 152 -10.38 2.25 17.90
N GLY A 153 -11.57 2.71 17.50
CA GLY A 153 -12.23 3.81 18.20
C GLY A 153 -12.50 3.49 19.67
N MET A 154 -12.81 2.23 20.01
CA MET A 154 -13.03 1.80 21.39
C MET A 154 -11.73 1.63 22.18
N LEU A 155 -10.66 1.15 21.55
CA LEU A 155 -9.39 0.85 22.23
C LEU A 155 -8.51 2.08 22.45
N MET A 156 -8.68 3.14 21.64
CA MET A 156 -7.82 4.34 21.67
C MET A 156 -8.39 5.48 22.54
N GLN A 157 -9.42 5.23 23.34
CA GLN A 157 -10.09 6.25 24.17
C GLN A 157 -9.44 6.49 25.54
N ASP A 158 -8.35 5.79 25.84
CA ASP A 158 -7.61 5.93 27.11
C ASP A 158 -6.77 7.23 27.18
#